data_AF-A0ABD4T4U7-F1
#
_entry.id   AF-A0ABD4T4U7-F1
#
_cell.length_a   1.000
_cell.length_b   1.000
_cell.length_c   1.000
_cell.angle_alpha   90.00
_cell.angle_beta   90.00
_cell.angle_gamma   90.00
#
_symmetry.space_group_name_H-M   'P 1'
#
loop_
_entity.id
_entity.type
_entity.pdbx_description
1 polymer ?
#
loop_
_entity_poly.entity_id
_entity_poly.type
_entity_poly.pdbx_seq_one_letter_code
_entity_poly.pdbx_strand_id
1 'polypeptide(L)' 'MSSSRKKSTPQPEWHYEATVAKVEAIIEQIETGNLDLEAVFDQFAEATRYLQECDQFLSSRQEKIELLIETLGDSASQ' A
#
# COMPACT_ATOMS: atom_id res chain seq x y z
N MET A 1 -30.62 -28.87 -12.71
CA MET A 1 -29.28 -28.81 -13.35
C MET A 1 -28.38 -27.96 -12.48
N SER A 2 -27.20 -28.49 -12.19
CA SER A 2 -26.31 -28.13 -11.08
C SER A 2 -25.64 -26.77 -11.25
N SER A 3 -25.92 -25.82 -10.36
CA SER A 3 -25.11 -24.60 -10.24
C SER A 3 -23.89 -24.88 -9.35
N SER A 4 -22.78 -25.29 -9.99
CA SER A 4 -21.46 -25.32 -9.36
C SER A 4 -21.04 -23.92 -8.92
N ARG A 5 -21.00 -23.69 -7.61
CA ARG A 5 -20.45 -22.48 -7.02
C ARG A 5 -18.92 -22.50 -7.20
N LYS A 6 -18.40 -21.72 -8.14
CA LYS A 6 -16.95 -21.47 -8.26
C LYS A 6 -16.48 -20.86 -6.94
N LYS A 7 -15.59 -21.55 -6.21
CA LYS A 7 -14.89 -21.01 -5.05
C LYS A 7 -13.88 -20.00 -5.57
N SER A 8 -14.13 -18.73 -5.34
CA SER A 8 -13.17 -17.66 -5.58
C SER A 8 -11.99 -17.86 -4.64
N THR A 9 -10.84 -18.25 -5.17
CA THR A 9 -9.57 -18.22 -4.43
C THR A 9 -9.33 -16.79 -3.94
N PRO A 10 -9.12 -16.55 -2.64
CA PRO A 10 -8.83 -15.22 -2.14
C PRO A 10 -7.50 -14.78 -2.74
N GLN A 11 -7.54 -13.69 -3.51
CA GLN A 11 -6.33 -12.97 -3.89
C GLN A 11 -5.64 -12.51 -2.59
N PRO A 12 -4.30 -12.55 -2.50
CA PRO A 12 -3.61 -12.05 -1.32
C PRO A 12 -3.98 -10.57 -1.14
N GLU A 13 -4.56 -10.25 0.00
CA GLU A 13 -4.89 -8.88 0.37
C GLU A 13 -3.58 -8.08 0.49
N TRP A 14 -3.55 -6.90 -0.12
CA TRP A 14 -2.40 -6.02 -0.03
C TRP A 14 -2.34 -5.41 1.38
N HIS A 15 -1.14 -5.33 1.97
CA HIS A 15 -0.94 -4.83 3.33
C HIS A 15 0.08 -3.69 3.36
N TYR A 16 -0.28 -2.58 4.00
CA TYR A 16 0.56 -1.38 4.11
C TYR A 16 1.91 -1.67 4.79
N GLU A 17 1.89 -2.22 6.01
CA GLU A 17 3.12 -2.52 6.77
C GLU A 17 4.06 -3.47 6.04
N ALA A 18 3.50 -4.47 5.35
CA ALA A 18 4.29 -5.40 4.55
C ALA A 18 4.93 -4.72 3.32
N THR A 19 4.29 -3.68 2.78
CA THR A 19 4.81 -2.92 1.64
C THR A 19 5.88 -1.93 2.08
N VAL A 20 5.69 -1.28 3.24
CA VAL A 20 6.72 -0.45 3.88
C VAL A 20 7.98 -1.26 4.16
N ALA A 21 7.85 -2.46 4.72
CA ALA A 21 9.00 -3.34 4.98
C ALA A 21 9.78 -3.71 3.70
N LYS A 22 9.11 -3.81 2.55
CA LYS A 22 9.80 -4.02 1.26
C LYS A 22 10.58 -2.79 0.83
N VAL A 23 10.02 -1.59 1.02
CA VAL A 23 10.73 -0.33 0.72
C VAL A 23 11.97 -0.20 1.60
N GLU A 24 11.85 -0.49 2.90
CA GLU A 24 12.99 -0.46 3.83
C GLU A 24 14.09 -1.43 3.41
N ALA A 25 13.74 -2.66 3.03
CA ALA A 25 14.70 -3.65 2.55
C ALA A 25 15.41 -3.20 1.25
N ILE A 26 14.69 -2.54 0.34
CA ILE A 26 15.29 -1.98 -0.87
C ILE A 26 16.29 -0.87 -0.53
N ILE A 27 15.92 0.04 0.39
CA ILE A 27 16.78 1.14 0.83
C ILE A 27 18.05 0.58 1.49
N GLU A 28 17.90 -0.36 2.41
CA GLU A 28 19.04 -1.02 3.07
C GLU A 28 19.99 -1.63 2.04
N GLN A 29 19.44 -2.30 1.02
CA GLN A 29 20.25 -2.89 -0.05
C GLN A 29 20.99 -1.85 -0.90
N ILE A 30 20.35 -0.74 -1.25
CA ILE A 30 20.98 0.37 -1.98
C ILE A 30 22.10 1.00 -1.14
N GLU A 31 21.86 1.20 0.16
CA GLU A 31 22.82 1.81 1.09
C GLU A 31 24.09 0.97 1.30
N THR A 32 24.05 -0.34 1.02
CA THR A 32 25.26 -1.18 1.04
C THR A 32 26.32 -0.72 0.03
N GLY A 33 25.91 -0.05 -1.06
CA GLY A 33 26.79 0.36 -2.15
C GLY A 33 27.34 -0.81 -2.99
N ASN A 34 26.82 -2.02 -2.82
CA ASN A 34 27.30 -3.23 -3.51
C ASN A 34 26.58 -3.50 -4.84
N LEU A 35 25.56 -2.72 -5.18
CA LEU A 35 24.84 -2.82 -6.44
C LEU A 35 25.56 -2.01 -7.53
N ASP A 36 25.56 -2.53 -8.75
CA ASP A 36 25.92 -1.72 -9.91
C ASP A 36 24.83 -0.67 -10.19
N LEU A 37 25.18 0.32 -11.02
CA LEU A 37 24.29 1.46 -11.26
C LEU A 37 22.96 1.04 -11.89
N GLU A 38 22.96 0.03 -12.78
CA GLU A 38 21.75 -0.48 -13.43
C GLU A 38 20.81 -1.11 -12.39
N ALA A 39 21.36 -1.97 -11.51
CA ALA A 39 20.61 -2.58 -10.44
C ALA A 39 20.08 -1.55 -9.42
N VAL A 40 20.83 -0.47 -9.14
CA VAL A 40 20.33 0.63 -8.29
C VAL A 40 19.08 1.27 -8.92
N PHE A 41 19.07 1.50 -10.23
CA PHE A 41 17.90 2.08 -10.90
C PHE A 41 16.68 1.15 -10.84
N ASP A 42 16.87 -0.15 -11.04
CA ASP A 42 15.78 -1.13 -10.94
C ASP A 42 15.18 -1.19 -9.54
N GLN A 43 16.03 -1.26 -8.52
CA GLN A 43 15.63 -1.25 -7.11
C GLN A 43 14.89 0.05 -6.76
N PHE A 44 15.41 1.20 -7.20
CA PHE A 44 14.79 2.50 -6.95
C PHE A 44 13.42 2.63 -7.64
N ALA A 45 13.28 2.13 -8.87
CA ALA A 45 12.00 2.11 -9.59
C ALA A 45 10.97 1.24 -8.86
N GLU A 46 11.40 0.09 -8.33
CA GLU A 46 10.53 -0.78 -7.55
C GLU A 46 10.09 -0.12 -6.22
N ALA A 47 11.03 0.49 -5.49
CA ALA A 47 10.71 1.25 -4.27
C ALA A 47 9.72 2.39 -4.55
N THR A 48 9.90 3.12 -5.65
CA THR A 48 8.97 4.19 -6.07
C THR A 48 7.56 3.66 -6.30
N ARG A 49 7.43 2.49 -6.94
CA ARG A 49 6.14 1.83 -7.15
C ARG A 49 5.46 1.47 -5.83
N TYR A 50 6.20 0.88 -4.88
CA TYR A 50 5.67 0.59 -3.55
C TYR A 50 5.27 1.85 -2.77
N LEU A 51 6.06 2.92 -2.86
CA LEU A 51 5.72 4.20 -2.23
C LEU A 51 4.43 4.79 -2.80
N GLN A 52 4.20 4.67 -4.10
CA GLN A 52 2.93 5.09 -4.72
C GLN A 52 1.73 4.29 -4.22
N GLU A 53 1.89 2.98 -3.98
CA GLU A 53 0.83 2.16 -3.38
C GLU A 53 0.53 2.58 -1.94
N CYS A 54 1.58 2.83 -1.14
CA CYS A 54 1.45 3.35 0.22
C CYS A 54 0.73 4.71 0.25
N ASP A 55 1.10 5.64 -0.62
CA ASP A 55 0.50 6.98 -0.71
C ASP A 55 -1.00 6.92 -1.07
N GLN A 56 -1.36 6.11 -2.06
CA GLN A 56 -2.76 5.90 -2.44
C GLN A 56 -3.58 5.33 -1.28
N PHE A 57 -3.02 4.35 -0.56
CA PHE A 57 -3.68 3.79 0.60
C PHE A 57 -3.90 4.83 1.68
N LEU A 58 -2.85 5.57 2.07
CA LEU A 58 -2.94 6.60 3.11
C LEU A 58 -3.95 7.69 2.73
N SER A 59 -3.91 8.16 1.49
CA SER A 59 -4.87 9.14 0.96
C SER A 59 -6.32 8.65 1.10
N SER A 60 -6.60 7.40 0.74
CA SER A 60 -7.95 6.81 0.89
C SER A 60 -8.40 6.70 2.35
N ARG A 61 -7.45 6.45 3.27
CA ARG A 61 -7.75 6.36 4.71
C ARG A 61 -7.99 7.73 5.31
N GLN A 62 -7.25 8.74 4.88
CA GLN A 62 -7.43 10.12 5.29
C GLN A 62 -8.82 10.63 4.89
N GLU A 63 -9.23 10.44 3.64
CA GLU A 63 -10.57 10.82 3.16
C GLU A 63 -11.67 10.15 4.00
N LYS A 64 -11.51 8.86 4.32
CA LYS A 64 -12.46 8.14 5.15
C LYS A 64 -12.53 8.68 6.57
N ILE A 65 -11.40 9.07 7.16
CA ILE A 65 -11.36 9.67 8.50
C ILE A 65 -12.05 11.03 8.50
N GLU A 66 -11.80 11.86 7.48
CA GLU A 66 -12.44 13.18 7.32
C GLU A 66 -13.97 13.04 7.32
N LEU A 67 -14.51 12.14 6.49
CA LEU A 67 -15.96 11.88 6.42
C LEU A 67 -16.55 11.44 7.77
N LEU A 68 -15.82 10.62 8.53
CA LEU A 68 -16.25 10.18 9.85
C LEU A 68 -16.28 11.35 10.85
N ILE A 69 -15.31 12.25 10.79
CA ILE A 69 -15.26 13.46 11.63
C ILE A 69 -16.43 14.39 11.28
N GLU A 70 -16.67 14.63 9.99
CA GLU A 70 -17.81 15.44 9.52
C GLU A 70 -19.14 14.87 10.02
N THR A 71 -19.33 13.55 9.91
CA THR A 71 -20.54 12.86 10.37
C THR A 71 -20.75 12.99 11.89
N LEU A 72 -19.68 12.91 12.68
CA LEU A 72 -19.72 13.10 14.13
C LEU A 72 -20.09 14.55 14.51
N GLY A 73 -19.54 15.53 13.80
CA GLY A 73 -19.82 16.96 14.02
C GLY A 73 -21.27 17.35 13.70
N ASP A 74 -21.84 16.79 12.62
CA ASP A 74 -23.24 17.01 12.25
C ASP A 74 -24.21 16.37 13.27
N SER A 75 -23.84 15.20 13.81
CA SER A 75 -24.61 14.51 14.85
C SER A 75 -24.57 15.22 16.21
N ALA A 76 -23.50 15.95 16.52
CA ALA A 76 -23.34 16.69 17.78
C ALA A 76 -23.98 18.09 17.76
N SER A 77 -24.39 18.57 16.58
CA SER A 77 -24.97 19.90 16.37
C SER A 77 -26.50 19.88 16.25
N GLN A 78 -27.14 18.73 16.45
CA GLN A 78 -28.60 18.56 16.52
C GLN A 78 -29.11 18.45 17.95
#